data_AF-A0A2U1AY25-F1
#
_entry.id   AF-A0A2U1AY25-F1
#
_cell.length_a   1.000
_cell.length_b   1.000
_cell.length_c   1.000
_cell.angle_alpha   90.00
_cell.angle_beta   90.00
_cell.angle_gamma   90.00
#
_symmetry.space_group_name_H-M   'P 1'
#
loop_
_entity.id
_entity.type
_entity.pdbx_description
1 polymer ?
#
loop_
_entity_poly.entity_id
_entity_poly.type
_entity_poly.pdbx_seq_one_letter_code
_entity_poly.pdbx_strand_id
1 'polypeptide(L)'
;MLQSAILVLSFVHLLFKMEYNIIVAPNLETLATEVAVLFPQGWKLKGGIIEHADGFSQQLIRKASDKLKQSQVQAPQSKQRRTKWIE
;
A
#
# COMPACT_ATOMS: atom_id res chain seq x y z
N MET A 1 -4.73 9.84 -34.53
CA MET A 1 -5.27 10.11 -33.18
C MET A 1 -5.47 8.82 -32.38
N LEU A 2 -4.43 8.00 -32.17
CA LEU A 2 -4.58 6.67 -31.51
C LEU A 2 -3.51 6.34 -30.45
N GLN A 3 -2.71 7.33 -30.02
CA GLN A 3 -1.65 7.12 -29.02
C GLN A 3 -2.08 7.44 -27.58
N SER A 4 -3.18 8.18 -27.39
CA SER A 4 -3.59 8.66 -26.07
C SER A 4 -4.30 7.62 -25.21
N ALA A 5 -4.84 6.55 -25.81
CA ALA A 5 -5.62 5.52 -25.09
C ALA A 5 -4.74 4.45 -24.41
N ILE A 6 -3.54 4.20 -24.93
CA ILE A 6 -2.65 3.13 -24.44
C ILE A 6 -1.97 3.51 -23.11
N LEU A 7 -1.69 4.81 -22.92
CA LEU A 7 -1.11 5.32 -21.67
C LEU A 7 -2.09 5.24 -20.49
N VAL A 8 -3.39 5.47 -20.71
CA VAL A 8 -4.39 5.43 -19.64
C VAL A 8 -4.65 3.99 -19.17
N LEU A 9 -4.75 3.02 -20.10
CA LEU A 9 -4.91 1.61 -19.73
C LEU A 9 -3.67 1.04 -19.00
N SER A 10 -2.46 1.41 -19.44
CA SER A 10 -1.22 0.95 -18.81
C SER A 10 -1.05 1.53 -17.39
N PHE A 11 -1.53 2.76 -17.15
CA PHE A 11 -1.49 3.39 -15.84
C PHE A 11 -2.47 2.74 -14.85
N VAL A 12 -3.68 2.35 -15.29
CA VAL A 12 -4.67 1.68 -14.44
C VAL A 12 -4.17 0.30 -14.00
N HIS A 13 -3.54 -0.47 -14.89
CA HIS A 13 -3.04 -1.80 -14.53
C HIS A 13 -1.86 -1.78 -13.53
N LEU A 14 -1.09 -0.68 -13.51
CA LEU A 14 0.04 -0.52 -12.59
C LEU A 14 -0.39 -0.14 -11.15
N LEU A 15 -1.63 0.34 -10.96
CA LEU A 15 -2.12 0.83 -9.66
C LEU A 15 -2.74 -0.24 -8.75
N PHE A 16 -2.93 -1.47 -9.24
CA PHE A 16 -3.66 -2.54 -8.52
C PHE A 16 -2.81 -3.77 -8.19
N LYS A 17 -1.49 -3.64 -8.01
CA LYS A 17 -0.73 -4.72 -7.36
C LYS A 17 -1.13 -4.79 -5.89
N MET A 18 -2.07 -5.69 -5.57
CA MET A 18 -2.45 -6.03 -4.21
C MET A 18 -1.41 -6.98 -3.62
N GLU A 19 -0.90 -6.66 -2.45
CA GLU A 19 0.00 -7.51 -1.67
C GLU A 19 -0.79 -8.17 -0.54
N TYR A 20 -0.46 -9.44 -0.25
CA TYR A 20 -1.12 -10.24 0.77
C TYR A 20 -0.08 -10.75 1.77
N ASN A 21 -0.44 -10.75 3.04
CA ASN A 21 0.34 -11.35 4.10
C ASN A 21 -0.58 -12.15 5.02
N ILE A 22 -0.09 -13.22 5.63
CA ILE A 22 -0.83 -14.05 6.57
C ILE A 22 0.05 -14.18 7.81
N ILE A 23 -0.46 -13.71 8.94
CA ILE A 23 0.18 -13.90 10.23
C ILE A 23 -0.52 -15.06 10.92
N VAL A 24 0.26 -15.96 11.51
CA VAL A 24 -0.20 -17.07 12.36
C VAL A 24 0.45 -16.91 13.73
N ALA A 25 -0.33 -17.03 14.79
CA ALA A 25 0.13 -16.90 16.16
C ALA A 25 -0.63 -17.88 17.09
N PRO A 26 -0.04 -18.31 18.21
CA PRO A 26 -0.66 -19.30 19.10
C PRO A 26 -1.85 -18.75 19.90
N ASN A 27 -1.93 -17.44 20.11
CA ASN A 27 -3.03 -16.78 20.82
C ASN A 27 -3.38 -15.43 20.20
N LEU A 28 -4.54 -14.89 20.57
CA LEU A 28 -5.07 -13.63 20.01
C LEU A 28 -4.21 -12.41 20.37
N GLU A 29 -3.62 -12.37 21.56
CA GLU A 29 -2.78 -11.24 22.00
C GLU A 29 -1.49 -11.15 21.18
N THR A 30 -0.84 -12.29 20.93
CA THR A 30 0.34 -12.37 20.07
C THR A 30 -0.02 -12.01 18.64
N LEU A 31 -1.15 -12.51 18.13
CA LEU A 31 -1.63 -12.16 16.79
C LEU A 31 -1.87 -10.64 16.65
N ALA A 32 -2.53 -10.03 17.63
CA ALA A 32 -2.82 -8.60 17.63
C ALA A 32 -1.53 -7.77 17.66
N THR A 33 -0.53 -8.20 18.43
CA THR A 33 0.77 -7.52 18.52
C THR A 33 1.51 -7.56 17.19
N GLU A 34 1.62 -8.73 16.56
CA GLU A 34 2.27 -8.91 15.26
C GLU A 34 1.57 -8.12 14.15
N VAL A 35 0.24 -8.16 14.13
CA VAL A 35 -0.56 -7.40 13.16
C VAL A 35 -0.43 -5.88 13.37
N ALA A 36 -0.36 -5.41 14.62
CA ALA A 36 -0.26 -3.98 14.94
C ALA A 36 1.04 -3.36 14.41
N VAL A 37 2.15 -4.11 14.43
CA VAL A 37 3.45 -3.66 13.87
C VAL A 37 3.39 -3.42 12.35
N LEU A 38 2.43 -4.06 11.67
CA LEU A 38 2.26 -3.94 10.23
C LEU A 38 1.32 -2.80 9.80
N PHE A 39 0.45 -2.29 10.68
CA PHE A 39 -0.44 -1.17 10.35
C PHE A 39 0.31 0.10 9.91
N PRO A 40 1.41 0.53 10.58
CA PRO A 40 2.21 1.65 10.11
C PRO A 40 2.79 1.46 8.72
N GLN A 41 2.93 0.23 8.22
CA GLN A 41 3.47 -0.06 6.88
C GLN A 41 2.37 -0.09 5.79
N GLY A 42 1.15 0.32 6.13
CA GLY A 42 0.00 0.37 5.23
C GLY A 42 -0.74 -0.96 5.06
N TRP A 43 -0.46 -1.96 5.89
CA TRP A 43 -1.24 -3.20 5.90
C TRP A 43 -2.61 -2.98 6.53
N LYS A 44 -3.62 -3.66 5.98
CA LYS A 44 -5.01 -3.62 6.45
C LYS A 44 -5.52 -5.02 6.68
N LEU A 45 -6.40 -5.19 7.66
CA LEU A 45 -7.11 -6.45 7.89
C LEU A 45 -7.91 -6.84 6.65
N LYS A 46 -7.74 -8.08 6.19
CA LYS A 46 -8.55 -8.67 5.12
C LYS A 46 -9.33 -9.83 5.71
N GLY A 47 -10.64 -9.68 5.82
CA GLY A 47 -11.51 -10.69 6.42
C GLY A 47 -11.37 -10.77 7.94
N GLY A 48 -11.84 -11.89 8.52
CA GLY A 48 -11.76 -12.17 9.94
C GLY A 48 -10.56 -13.03 10.34
N ILE A 49 -10.40 -13.21 11.65
CA ILE A 49 -9.43 -14.14 12.23
C ILE A 49 -9.95 -15.56 12.00
N ILE A 50 -9.07 -16.45 11.54
CA ILE A 50 -9.37 -17.87 11.36
C ILE A 50 -8.62 -18.65 12.42
N GLU A 51 -9.36 -19.43 13.20
CA GLU A 51 -8.82 -20.38 14.16
C GLU A 51 -8.35 -21.65 13.43
N HIS A 52 -7.14 -22.10 13.73
CA HIS A 52 -6.58 -23.30 13.12
C HIS A 52 -5.81 -24.12 14.17
N ALA A 53 -6.39 -25.25 14.57
CA ALA A 53 -5.88 -26.30 15.47
C ALA A 53 -5.26 -25.83 16.81
N ASP A 54 -4.15 -25.09 16.78
CA ASP A 54 -3.36 -24.65 17.93
C ASP A 54 -3.07 -23.14 17.90
N GLY A 55 -3.90 -22.36 17.21
CA GLY A 55 -3.72 -20.92 17.15
C GLY A 55 -4.69 -20.17 16.24
N PHE A 56 -4.31 -18.94 15.93
CA PHE A 56 -5.09 -17.96 15.21
C PHE A 56 -4.30 -17.41 14.05
N SER A 57 -5.00 -17.17 12.94
CA SER A 57 -4.41 -16.57 11.76
C SER A 57 -5.21 -15.37 11.29
N GLN A 58 -4.52 -14.35 10.80
CA GLN A 58 -5.14 -13.15 10.23
C GLN A 58 -4.51 -12.85 8.87
N GLN A 59 -5.36 -12.70 7.87
CA GLN A 59 -4.93 -12.22 6.55
C GLN A 59 -4.88 -10.70 6.54
N LEU A 60 -3.82 -10.16 5.95
CA LEU A 60 -3.60 -8.76 5.71
C LEU A 60 -3.49 -8.48 4.21
N ILE A 61 -3.95 -7.30 3.81
CA ILE A 61 -3.86 -6.78 2.46
C ILE A 61 -3.24 -5.40 2.48
N ARG A 62 -2.39 -5.11 1.48
CA ARG A 62 -1.88 -3.78 1.21
C ARG A 62 -2.00 -3.48 -0.28
N LYS A 63 -2.28 -2.23 -0.64
CA LYS A 63 -2.12 -1.78 -2.04
C LYS A 63 -0.67 -1.37 -2.25
N ALA A 64 -0.04 -1.79 -3.35
CA ALA A 64 1.29 -1.27 -3.72
C ALA A 64 1.31 0.28 -3.84
N SER A 65 0.15 0.88 -4.18
CA SER A 65 -0.05 2.33 -4.18
C SER A 65 0.04 2.98 -2.79
N ASP A 66 -0.22 2.25 -1.70
CA ASP A 66 -0.05 2.76 -0.33
C ASP A 66 1.45 2.90 0.01
N LYS A 67 2.32 2.06 -0.56
CA LYS A 67 3.79 2.19 -0.44
C LYS A 67 4.29 3.51 -1.05
N LEU A 68 3.68 3.93 -2.16
CA LEU A 68 4.03 5.19 -2.83
C LEU A 68 3.64 6.42 -2.00
N LYS A 69 2.57 6.36 -1.20
CA LYS A 69 2.16 7.47 -0.33
C LYS A 69 3.13 7.72 0.82
N GLN A 70 3.76 6.66 1.36
CA GLN A 70 4.77 6.81 2.42
C GLN A 70 6.06 7.44 1.90
N SER A 71 6.47 7.14 0.67
CA SER A 71 7.63 7.78 0.05
C SER A 71 7.38 9.24 -0.35
N GLN A 72 6.14 9.72 -0.34
CA GLN A 72 5.79 11.06 -0.84
C GLN A 72 5.76 12.14 0.26
N VAL A 73 6.18 11.83 1.49
CA VAL A 73 6.32 12.82 2.58
C VAL A 73 7.72 13.49 2.58
N GLN A 74 8.54 13.29 1.55
CA GLN A 74 9.81 14.00 1.39
C GLN A 74 9.98 14.59 -0.02
N ALA A 75 9.36 15.75 -0.24
CA ALA A 75 10.04 16.90 -0.86
C ALA A 75 9.08 18.10 -0.79
N PRO A 76 9.41 19.19 -0.08
CA PRO A 76 8.68 20.44 -0.23
C PRO A 76 8.73 20.86 -1.71
N GLN A 77 7.56 21.21 -2.24
CA GLN A 77 7.34 21.69 -3.60
C GLN A 77 8.22 22.92 -3.90
N SER A 78 9.39 22.73 -4.50
CA SER A 78 10.04 23.85 -5.20
C SER A 78 9.38 23.97 -6.58
N LYS A 79 8.28 24.73 -6.65
CA LYS A 79 7.76 25.28 -7.90
C LYS A 79 8.89 26.02 -8.60
N GLN A 80 9.53 25.37 -9.57
CA GLN A 80 10.54 25.98 -10.42
C GLN A 80 9.81 26.99 -11.34
N ARG A 81 9.68 28.23 -10.84
CA ARG A 81 9.10 29.37 -11.55
C ARG A 81 9.97 29.60 -12.78
N ARG A 82 9.43 29.30 -13.96
CA ARG A 82 10.06 29.55 -15.25
C ARG A 82 10.23 31.06 -15.41
N THR A 83 11.41 31.59 -15.10
CA THR A 83 11.75 32.97 -15.47
C THR A 83 11.97 32.99 -16.97
N LYS A 84 10.94 33.38 -17.73
CA LYS A 84 11.13 33.85 -19.10
C LYS A 84 11.84 35.20 -18.99
N TRP A 85 13.02 35.29 -19.58
CA TRP A 85 13.68 36.57 -19.85
C TRP A 85 12.77 37.35 -20.80
N ILE A 86 12.44 38.58 -20.41
CA ILE A 86 11.73 39.55 -21.25
C ILE A 86 12.80 40.26 -22.10
N GLU A 87 12.48 40.39 -23.38
CA GLU A 87 13.10 41.13 -24.52
C GLU A 87 14.59 41.49 -24.46
#